data_AF-A0A1D8QQ71-F1
#
_entry.id   AF-A0A1D8QQ71-F1
#
_cell.length_a   1.000
_cell.length_b   1.000
_cell.length_c   1.000
_cell.angle_alpha   90.00
_cell.angle_beta   90.00
_cell.angle_gamma   90.00
#
_symmetry.space_group_name_H-M   'P 1'
#
loop_
_entity.id
_entity.type
_entity.pdbx_description
1 polymer ?
#
loop_
_entity_poly.entity_id
_entity_poly.type
_entity_poly.pdbx_seq_one_letter_code
_entity_poly.pdbx_strand_id
1 'polypeptide(L)'
;MFVLEERESARRRGARIYAEIAGYATRSNAYHMTGLRADGAEMAEAITVALDEARMNPTEIDYINAHGSGTRQNDRHETAAFKRSLGDHAYRTPVSSIKSMVGHSLGAIGSIEIAASVLAIRNNVVPPTANLHTPDPECDLDYVPLTARDQ
;
A
#
# COMPACT_ATOMS: atom_id res chain seq x y z
N MET A 1 15.69 -6.33 7.68
CA MET A 1 16.75 -5.34 7.35
C MET A 1 16.87 -5.31 5.84
N PHE A 2 16.86 -4.12 5.24
CA PHE A 2 17.07 -3.94 3.81
C PHE A 2 18.41 -3.27 3.56
N VAL A 3 18.99 -3.53 2.41
CA VAL A 3 20.15 -2.81 1.89
C VAL A 3 19.66 -2.05 0.66
N LEU A 4 19.80 -0.72 0.71
CA LEU A 4 19.46 0.17 -0.39
C LEU A 4 20.75 0.57 -1.10
N GLU A 5 20.71 0.58 -2.42
CA GLU A 5 21.83 0.95 -3.28
C GLU A 5 21.31 1.65 -4.53
N GLU A 6 22.10 2.55 -5.10
CA GLU A 6 21.84 3.13 -6.42
C GLU A 6 21.82 2.01 -7.48
N ARG A 7 20.81 2.06 -8.36
CA ARG A 7 20.49 0.98 -9.31
C ARG A 7 21.65 0.62 -10.21
N GLU A 8 22.34 1.59 -10.79
CA GLU A 8 23.46 1.34 -11.70
C GLU A 8 24.68 0.79 -10.95
N SER A 9 24.93 1.20 -9.70
CA SER A 9 25.93 0.58 -8.82
C SER A 9 25.64 -0.90 -8.57
N ALA A 10 24.40 -1.22 -8.17
CA ALA A 10 23.97 -2.59 -7.94
C ALA A 10 24.13 -3.46 -9.20
N ARG A 11 23.78 -2.91 -10.38
CA ARG A 11 23.94 -3.58 -11.68
C ARG A 11 25.41 -3.79 -12.04
N ARG A 12 26.27 -2.77 -11.89
CA ARG A 12 27.71 -2.87 -12.22
C ARG A 12 28.42 -3.99 -11.46
N ARG A 13 28.08 -4.21 -10.20
CA ARG A 13 28.67 -5.27 -9.37
C ARG A 13 27.92 -6.61 -9.44
N GLY A 14 26.89 -6.74 -10.27
CA GLY A 14 26.11 -7.96 -10.42
C GLY A 14 25.29 -8.34 -9.18
N ALA A 15 24.85 -7.36 -8.39
CA ALA A 15 24.03 -7.61 -7.21
C ALA A 15 22.65 -8.14 -7.59
N ARG A 16 22.09 -9.02 -6.78
CA ARG A 16 20.67 -9.41 -6.90
C ARG A 16 19.80 -8.23 -6.47
N ILE A 17 19.05 -7.68 -7.41
CA ILE A 17 18.04 -6.64 -7.16
C ILE A 17 16.70 -7.33 -6.94
N TYR A 18 16.02 -7.00 -5.83
CA TYR A 18 14.72 -7.58 -5.50
C TYR A 18 13.55 -6.73 -6.00
N ALA A 19 13.68 -5.41 -5.86
CA ALA A 19 12.72 -4.42 -6.32
C ALA A 19 13.42 -3.06 -6.38
N GLU A 20 12.72 -2.09 -6.96
CA GLU A 20 13.12 -0.69 -7.02
C GLU A 20 12.15 0.14 -6.18
N ILE A 21 12.67 1.11 -5.43
CA ILE A 21 11.84 2.15 -4.81
C ILE A 21 11.81 3.32 -5.81
N ALA A 22 10.72 3.41 -6.57
CA ALA A 22 10.59 4.42 -7.61
C ALA A 22 10.27 5.82 -7.08
N GLY A 23 9.58 5.91 -5.94
CA GLY A 23 9.24 7.18 -5.27
C GLY A 23 8.71 6.95 -3.85
N TYR A 24 8.72 8.00 -3.04
CA TYR A 24 8.18 8.00 -1.69
C TYR A 24 7.69 9.40 -1.28
N ALA A 25 6.77 9.45 -0.33
CA ALA A 25 6.35 10.72 0.25
C ALA A 25 6.00 10.57 1.72
N THR A 26 6.22 11.64 2.46
CA THR A 26 5.74 11.79 3.82
C THR A 26 4.90 13.06 3.92
N ARG A 27 3.77 12.97 4.61
CA ARG A 27 2.88 14.09 4.91
C ARG A 27 2.40 14.00 6.35
N SER A 28 2.05 15.14 6.93
CA SER A 28 1.35 15.23 8.22
C SER A 28 -0.09 15.64 7.95
N ASN A 29 -1.06 14.98 8.60
CA ASN A 29 -2.46 15.30 8.40
C ASN A 29 -2.84 16.71 8.91
N ALA A 30 -2.09 17.25 9.88
CA ALA A 30 -2.31 18.56 10.51
C ALA A 30 -3.79 18.86 10.88
N TYR A 31 -4.59 17.82 11.12
CA TYR A 31 -6.05 17.93 11.26
C TYR A 31 -6.49 17.79 12.71
N HIS A 32 -6.06 16.71 13.36
CA HIS A 32 -6.42 16.40 14.73
C HIS A 32 -5.34 15.50 15.35
N MET A 33 -5.20 15.53 16.68
CA MET A 33 -4.14 14.79 17.39
C MET A 33 -4.20 13.27 17.16
N THR A 34 -5.41 12.72 17.03
CA THR A 34 -5.66 11.29 16.80
C THR A 34 -6.68 11.02 15.71
N GLY A 35 -7.28 12.08 15.17
CA GLY A 35 -8.39 11.98 14.23
C GLY A 35 -7.90 12.06 12.80
N LEU A 36 -8.60 11.37 11.92
CA LEU A 36 -8.37 11.41 10.48
C LEU A 36 -9.55 12.07 9.78
N ARG A 37 -9.26 12.76 8.68
CA ARG A 37 -10.29 13.32 7.81
C ARG A 37 -10.99 12.18 7.09
N ALA A 38 -12.32 12.20 7.02
CA ALA A 38 -13.05 11.14 6.30
C ALA A 38 -12.74 11.12 4.78
N ASP A 39 -12.25 12.23 4.22
CA ASP A 39 -11.99 12.40 2.79
C ASP A 39 -10.60 11.94 2.31
N GLY A 40 -9.72 11.49 3.21
CA GLY A 40 -8.41 10.94 2.82
C GLY A 40 -7.44 11.95 2.19
N ALA A 41 -7.73 13.26 2.24
CA ALA A 41 -7.11 14.23 1.34
C ALA A 41 -5.58 14.32 1.46
N GLU A 42 -5.04 14.28 2.67
CA GLU A 42 -3.60 14.34 2.94
C GLU A 42 -2.84 13.08 2.49
N MET A 43 -3.49 11.92 2.62
CA MET A 43 -2.90 10.64 2.23
C MET A 43 -2.96 10.50 0.71
N ALA A 44 -4.06 10.93 0.08
CA ALA A 44 -4.16 11.02 -1.36
C ALA A 44 -3.06 11.91 -1.94
N GLU A 45 -2.80 13.07 -1.33
CA GLU A 45 -1.70 13.95 -1.72
C GLU A 45 -0.33 13.28 -1.56
N ALA A 46 -0.11 12.54 -0.47
CA ALA A 46 1.12 11.76 -0.30
C ALA A 46 1.30 10.71 -1.40
N ILE A 47 0.22 10.00 -1.76
CA ILE A 47 0.24 9.02 -2.85
C ILE A 47 0.55 9.71 -4.19
N THR A 48 -0.13 10.80 -4.52
CA THR A 48 0.11 11.57 -5.75
C THR A 48 1.56 12.02 -5.86
N VAL A 49 2.13 12.56 -4.78
CA VAL A 49 3.53 13.03 -4.77
C VAL A 49 4.52 11.88 -4.95
N ALA A 50 4.25 10.72 -4.34
CA ALA A 50 5.09 9.54 -4.53
C ALA A 50 5.03 9.01 -5.98
N LEU A 51 3.84 9.05 -6.60
CA LEU A 51 3.65 8.71 -8.01
C LEU A 51 4.34 9.70 -8.95
N ASP A 52 4.27 11.00 -8.65
CA ASP A 52 4.94 12.06 -9.41
C ASP A 52 6.47 11.91 -9.35
N GLU A 53 7.02 11.61 -8.16
CA GLU A 53 8.45 11.32 -8.00
C GLU A 53 8.85 10.07 -8.81
N ALA A 54 8.01 9.02 -8.77
CA ALA A 54 8.17 7.81 -9.55
C ALA A 54 7.92 8.00 -11.06
N ARG A 55 7.34 9.14 -11.46
CA ARG A 55 6.85 9.42 -12.82
C ARG A 55 5.90 8.36 -13.35
N MET A 56 5.02 7.86 -12.49
CA MET A 56 4.04 6.84 -12.81
C MET A 56 2.63 7.42 -12.84
N ASN A 57 1.81 6.98 -13.79
CA ASN A 57 0.40 7.30 -13.80
C ASN A 57 -0.33 6.46 -12.76
N PRO A 58 -1.41 6.99 -12.14
CA PRO A 58 -2.18 6.21 -11.17
C PRO A 58 -2.77 4.90 -11.73
N THR A 59 -3.00 4.83 -13.05
CA THR A 59 -3.50 3.64 -13.75
C THR A 59 -2.47 2.54 -13.92
N GLU A 60 -1.20 2.79 -13.60
CA GLU A 60 -0.11 1.79 -13.64
C GLU A 60 0.05 1.06 -12.31
N ILE A 61 -0.83 1.31 -11.34
CA ILE A 61 -0.80 0.66 -10.02
C ILE A 61 -1.65 -0.61 -10.05
N ASP A 62 -0.98 -1.75 -9.97
CA ASP A 62 -1.60 -3.08 -10.05
C ASP A 62 -1.95 -3.67 -8.67
N TYR A 63 -1.40 -3.14 -7.57
CA TYR A 63 -1.64 -3.67 -6.23
C TYR A 63 -1.36 -2.62 -5.14
N ILE A 64 -2.20 -2.61 -4.10
CA ILE A 64 -2.00 -1.79 -2.89
C ILE A 64 -1.86 -2.69 -1.66
N ASN A 65 -0.71 -2.59 -0.99
CA ASN A 65 -0.52 -3.10 0.37
C ASN A 65 -0.91 -1.99 1.36
N ALA A 66 -2.15 -2.02 1.84
CA ALA A 66 -2.72 -0.99 2.69
C ALA A 66 -2.16 -1.04 4.12
N HIS A 67 -2.17 0.11 4.79
CA HIS A 67 -1.93 0.15 6.23
C HIS A 67 -2.91 -0.75 6.95
N GLY A 68 -4.21 -0.70 6.64
CA GLY A 68 -5.19 -1.73 7.05
C GLY A 68 -5.12 -2.09 8.53
N SER A 69 -5.27 -1.08 9.39
CA SER A 69 -5.20 -1.28 10.84
C SER A 69 -6.40 -2.06 11.40
N GLY A 70 -7.47 -2.21 10.61
CA GLY A 70 -8.72 -2.83 11.05
C GLY A 70 -9.57 -1.88 11.90
N THR A 71 -9.23 -0.59 11.93
CA THR A 71 -10.01 0.43 12.63
C THR A 71 -10.90 1.15 11.64
N ARG A 72 -12.19 1.29 11.97
CA ARG A 72 -13.19 1.88 11.06
C ARG A 72 -12.75 3.24 10.50
N GLN A 73 -12.20 4.11 11.35
CA GLN A 73 -11.77 5.44 10.92
C GLN A 73 -10.62 5.36 9.91
N ASN A 74 -9.61 4.52 10.17
CA ASN A 74 -8.43 4.44 9.32
C ASN A 74 -8.74 3.72 8.00
N ASP A 75 -9.47 2.62 8.03
CA ASP A 75 -9.75 1.83 6.83
C ASP A 75 -10.61 2.64 5.82
N ARG A 76 -11.55 3.44 6.33
CA ARG A 76 -12.33 4.40 5.51
C ARG A 76 -11.48 5.56 5.00
N HIS A 77 -10.59 6.09 5.84
CA HIS A 77 -9.65 7.13 5.46
C HIS A 77 -8.74 6.69 4.30
N GLU A 78 -8.19 5.48 4.38
CA GLU A 78 -7.40 4.87 3.32
C GLU A 78 -8.22 4.65 2.04
N THR A 79 -9.43 4.09 2.17
CA THR A 79 -10.34 3.90 1.04
C THR A 79 -10.57 5.21 0.29
N ALA A 80 -10.89 6.29 1.02
CA ALA A 80 -11.12 7.60 0.44
C ALA A 80 -9.84 8.14 -0.24
N ALA A 81 -8.68 7.94 0.38
CA ALA A 81 -7.40 8.37 -0.17
C ALA A 81 -7.09 7.67 -1.50
N PHE A 82 -7.25 6.34 -1.56
CA PHE A 82 -7.00 5.55 -2.78
C PHE A 82 -7.92 5.96 -3.92
N LYS A 83 -9.21 6.14 -3.65
CA LYS A 83 -10.18 6.65 -4.65
C LYS A 83 -9.78 8.02 -5.18
N ARG A 84 -9.29 8.90 -4.30
CA ARG A 84 -8.91 10.26 -4.68
C ARG A 84 -7.63 10.30 -5.48
N SER A 85 -6.63 9.46 -5.17
CA SER A 85 -5.35 9.44 -5.86
C SER A 85 -5.35 8.61 -7.15
N LEU A 86 -6.11 7.51 -7.18
CA LEU A 86 -6.15 6.59 -8.33
C LEU A 86 -7.40 6.77 -9.21
N GLY A 87 -8.39 7.55 -8.77
CA GLY A 87 -9.65 7.73 -9.48
C GLY A 87 -10.40 6.41 -9.66
N ASP A 88 -11.03 6.23 -10.82
CA ASP A 88 -11.78 5.01 -11.16
C ASP A 88 -10.91 3.74 -11.15
N HIS A 89 -9.59 3.88 -11.30
CA HIS A 89 -8.68 2.73 -11.26
C HIS A 89 -8.64 2.08 -9.88
N ALA A 90 -8.86 2.84 -8.80
CA ALA A 90 -8.89 2.32 -7.43
C ALA A 90 -9.85 1.13 -7.27
N TYR A 91 -10.99 1.14 -7.95
CA TYR A 91 -12.01 0.09 -7.85
C TYR A 91 -11.60 -1.23 -8.53
N ARG A 92 -10.57 -1.21 -9.38
CA ARG A 92 -10.03 -2.38 -10.07
C ARG A 92 -8.67 -2.81 -9.52
N THR A 93 -8.02 -1.96 -8.74
CA THR A 93 -6.74 -2.28 -8.10
C THR A 93 -6.98 -3.15 -6.86
N PRO A 94 -6.48 -4.39 -6.82
CA PRO A 94 -6.59 -5.22 -5.63
C PRO A 94 -5.86 -4.60 -4.44
N VAL A 95 -6.51 -4.66 -3.29
CA VAL A 95 -5.99 -4.15 -2.02
C VAL A 95 -5.90 -5.29 -1.01
N SER A 96 -4.83 -5.34 -0.23
CA SER A 96 -4.78 -6.22 0.94
C SER A 96 -4.03 -5.58 2.10
N SER A 97 -4.13 -6.16 3.30
CA SER A 97 -3.22 -5.82 4.39
C SER A 97 -2.70 -7.07 5.10
N ILE A 98 -1.37 -7.17 5.16
CA ILE A 98 -0.71 -8.29 5.83
C ILE A 98 -0.82 -8.24 7.36
N LYS A 99 -1.20 -7.08 7.95
CA LYS A 99 -1.42 -6.94 9.40
C LYS A 99 -2.46 -7.92 9.93
N SER A 100 -3.39 -8.33 9.07
CA SER A 100 -4.37 -9.38 9.37
C SER A 100 -3.75 -10.73 9.74
N MET A 101 -2.54 -11.03 9.26
CA MET A 101 -1.84 -12.30 9.48
C MET A 101 -0.71 -12.19 10.50
N VAL A 102 -0.01 -11.04 10.55
CA VAL A 102 1.20 -10.86 11.38
C VAL A 102 1.01 -9.87 12.54
N GLY A 103 -0.17 -9.26 12.65
CA GLY A 103 -0.47 -8.22 13.63
C GLY A 103 0.16 -6.87 13.29
N HIS A 104 -0.09 -5.88 14.15
CA HIS A 104 0.45 -4.53 14.00
C HIS A 104 1.81 -4.42 14.72
N SER A 105 2.90 -4.74 14.04
CA SER A 105 4.26 -4.79 14.61
C SER A 105 4.90 -3.41 14.89
N LEU A 106 4.09 -2.35 15.01
CA LEU A 106 4.49 -0.97 15.31
C LEU A 106 5.65 -0.51 14.41
N GLY A 107 6.78 -0.07 14.98
CA GLY A 107 7.91 0.48 14.23
C GLY A 107 8.53 -0.47 13.19
N ALA A 108 8.26 -1.78 13.27
CA ALA A 108 8.75 -2.74 12.28
C ALA A 108 7.83 -2.88 11.06
N ILE A 109 6.56 -2.44 11.15
CA ILE A 109 5.54 -2.87 10.19
C ILE A 109 5.80 -2.41 8.77
N GLY A 110 6.29 -1.17 8.58
CA GLY A 110 6.63 -0.67 7.25
C GLY A 110 7.70 -1.52 6.55
N SER A 111 8.67 -2.05 7.30
CA SER A 111 9.66 -2.96 6.73
C SER A 111 9.07 -4.33 6.36
N ILE A 112 8.15 -4.84 7.15
CA ILE A 112 7.49 -6.13 6.86
C ILE A 112 6.56 -5.99 5.65
N GLU A 113 5.86 -4.85 5.53
CA GLU A 113 5.00 -4.54 4.39
C GLU A 113 5.78 -4.40 3.09
N ILE A 114 6.94 -3.74 3.09
CA ILE A 114 7.84 -3.70 1.94
C ILE A 114 8.28 -5.13 1.55
N ALA A 115 8.71 -5.95 2.51
CA ALA A 115 9.11 -7.33 2.22
C ALA A 115 7.97 -8.14 1.58
N ALA A 116 6.74 -8.01 2.11
CA ALA A 116 5.58 -8.68 1.57
C ALA A 116 5.21 -8.18 0.17
N SER A 117 5.27 -6.88 -0.11
CA SER A 117 5.03 -6.33 -1.44
C SER A 117 6.05 -6.82 -2.46
N VAL A 118 7.32 -6.92 -2.08
CA VAL A 118 8.38 -7.49 -2.93
C VAL A 118 8.13 -8.98 -3.20
N LEU A 119 7.68 -9.74 -2.20
CA LEU A 119 7.31 -11.14 -2.38
C LEU A 119 6.06 -11.31 -3.25
N ALA A 120 5.08 -10.40 -3.13
CA ALA A 120 3.89 -10.36 -3.98
C ALA A 120 4.27 -10.18 -5.45
N ILE A 121 5.13 -9.19 -5.76
CA ILE A 121 5.68 -8.96 -7.10
C ILE A 121 6.42 -10.20 -7.59
N ARG A 122 7.33 -10.74 -6.77
CA ARG A 122 8.19 -11.87 -7.17
C ARG A 122 7.40 -13.14 -7.46
N ASN A 123 6.36 -13.40 -6.68
CA ASN A 123 5.54 -14.60 -6.80
C ASN A 123 4.31 -14.39 -7.69
N ASN A 124 4.07 -13.17 -8.17
CA ASN A 124 2.92 -12.81 -8.98
C ASN A 124 1.58 -13.17 -8.31
N VAL A 125 1.44 -12.83 -7.03
CA VAL A 125 0.30 -13.17 -6.18
C VAL A 125 -0.02 -12.00 -5.26
N VAL A 126 -1.30 -11.67 -5.14
CA VAL A 126 -1.82 -10.75 -4.11
C VAL A 126 -2.11 -11.54 -2.82
N PRO A 127 -1.46 -11.21 -1.69
CA PRO A 127 -1.74 -11.87 -0.43
C PRO A 127 -3.16 -11.57 0.07
N PRO A 128 -3.77 -12.47 0.85
CA PRO A 128 -5.11 -12.23 1.39
C PRO A 128 -5.07 -11.27 2.57
N THR A 129 -6.20 -10.61 2.80
CA THR A 129 -6.55 -10.04 4.10
C THR A 129 -7.23 -11.12 4.93
N ALA A 130 -6.50 -11.69 5.89
CA ALA A 130 -7.06 -12.67 6.82
C ALA A 130 -8.18 -12.04 7.65
N ASN A 131 -9.16 -12.85 8.05
CA ASN A 131 -10.31 -12.43 8.86
C ASN A 131 -11.31 -11.48 8.18
N LEU A 132 -11.13 -11.11 6.90
CA LEU A 132 -12.11 -10.32 6.16
C LEU A 132 -13.29 -11.20 5.69
N HIS A 133 -14.23 -11.46 6.59
CA HIS A 133 -15.45 -12.23 6.31
C HIS A 133 -16.64 -11.34 5.91
N THR A 134 -16.72 -10.15 6.50
CA THR A 134 -17.79 -9.18 6.27
C THR A 134 -17.14 -7.83 5.96
N PRO A 135 -17.13 -7.40 4.69
CA PRO A 135 -16.60 -6.08 4.31
C PRO A 135 -17.39 -4.95 4.98
N ASP A 136 -16.70 -3.85 5.34
CA ASP A 136 -17.36 -2.59 5.67
C ASP A 136 -17.93 -2.00 4.37
N PRO A 137 -19.23 -1.67 4.29
CA PRO A 137 -19.82 -1.06 3.09
C PRO A 137 -19.18 0.26 2.65
N GLU A 138 -18.50 0.97 3.56
CA GLU A 138 -17.76 2.19 3.24
C GLU A 138 -16.32 1.92 2.73
N CYS A 139 -15.88 0.65 2.76
CA CYS A 139 -14.62 0.16 2.22
C CYS A 139 -14.92 -0.73 0.99
N ASP A 140 -15.43 -0.10 -0.07
CA ASP A 140 -16.02 -0.70 -1.27
C ASP A 140 -15.04 -0.92 -2.44
N LEU A 141 -13.73 -0.94 -2.15
CA LEU A 141 -12.71 -1.29 -3.14
C LEU A 141 -12.51 -2.81 -3.19
N ASP A 142 -11.67 -3.27 -4.11
CA ASP A 142 -11.34 -4.68 -4.30
C ASP A 142 -10.38 -5.22 -3.22
N TYR A 143 -10.85 -5.29 -1.97
CA TYR A 143 -10.11 -5.88 -0.86
C TYR A 143 -10.09 -7.41 -0.99
N VAL A 144 -8.91 -7.99 -1.19
CA VAL A 144 -8.73 -9.45 -1.39
C VAL A 144 -8.97 -10.18 -0.06
N PRO A 145 -10.07 -10.95 0.09
CA PRO A 145 -10.43 -11.57 1.36
C PRO A 145 -10.00 -13.03 1.43
N LEU A 146 -9.50 -13.47 2.59
CA LEU A 146 -9.31 -14.88 3.02
C LEU A 146 -8.34 -15.76 2.20
N THR A 147 -8.37 -15.68 0.87
CA THR A 147 -7.57 -16.49 -0.05
C THR A 147 -6.75 -15.58 -0.95
N ALA A 148 -5.48 -15.95 -1.16
CA ALA A 148 -4.60 -15.22 -2.06
C ALA A 148 -5.16 -15.24 -3.49
N ARG A 149 -4.85 -14.21 -4.27
CA ARG A 149 -5.27 -14.11 -5.67
C ARG A 149 -4.05 -14.14 -6.58
N ASP A 150 -4.06 -15.00 -7.59
CA ASP A 150 -3.05 -14.97 -8.64
C ASP A 150 -3.18 -13.69 -9.49
N GLN A 151 -2.07 -13.21 -10.06
CA GLN A 151 -2.03 -12.08 -10.98
C GLN A 151 -1.73 -12.51 -12.41
#